data_AF-A0A258M2Q6-F1
#
_entry.id   AF-A0A258M2Q6-F1
#
_cell.length_a   1.000
_cell.length_b   1.000
_cell.length_c   1.000
_cell.angle_alpha   90.00
_cell.angle_beta   90.00
_cell.angle_gamma   90.00
#
_symmetry.space_group_name_H-M   'P 1'
#
loop_
_entity.id
_entity.type
_entity.pdbx_description
1 polymer ?
#
loop_
_entity_poly.entity_id
_entity_poly.type
_entity_poly.pdbx_seq_one_letter_code
_entity_poly.pdbx_strand_id
1 'polypeptide(L)' 'MMEEERPRPAPASLEPGADLSRLSEAEIIERIALYTAEIARLESTLAAKRASRDAAASVFKF' A
#
# COMPACT_ATOMS: atom_id res chain seq x y z
N MET A 1 -16.46 -12.82 -37.08
CA MET A 1 -16.92 -13.08 -35.69
C MET A 1 -16.27 -12.01 -34.83
N MET A 2 -17.08 -11.18 -34.19
CA MET A 2 -16.59 -10.15 -33.27
C MET A 2 -16.20 -10.87 -31.98
N GLU A 3 -14.91 -10.91 -31.67
CA GLU A 3 -14.46 -11.33 -30.34
C GLU A 3 -14.94 -10.28 -29.35
N GLU A 4 -16.04 -10.58 -28.67
CA GLU A 4 -16.54 -9.81 -27.53
C GLU A 4 -15.40 -9.68 -26.51
N GLU A 5 -14.85 -8.48 -26.43
CA GLU A 5 -13.91 -8.06 -25.39
C GLU A 5 -14.66 -8.11 -24.05
N ARG A 6 -14.66 -9.30 -23.44
CA ARG A 6 -15.26 -9.49 -22.12
C ARG A 6 -14.54 -8.55 -21.14
N PRO A 7 -15.29 -7.80 -20.31
CA PRO A 7 -14.69 -6.90 -19.35
C PRO A 7 -13.73 -7.69 -18.48
N ARG A 8 -12.46 -7.25 -18.45
CA ARG A 8 -11.47 -7.82 -17.54
C ARG A 8 -12.04 -7.73 -16.12
N PRO A 9 -12.04 -8.82 -15.34
CA PRO A 9 -12.53 -8.79 -13.98
C PRO A 9 -11.81 -7.66 -13.22
N ALA A 10 -12.57 -6.90 -12.42
CA ALA A 10 -12.00 -5.84 -11.61
C ALA A 10 -10.80 -6.38 -10.83
N PRO A 11 -9.68 -5.65 -10.75
CA PRO A 11 -8.50 -6.13 -10.04
C PRO A 11 -8.92 -6.49 -8.62
N ALA A 12 -8.61 -7.73 -8.22
CA ALA A 12 -8.86 -8.20 -6.86
C ALA A 12 -8.31 -7.16 -5.87
N SER A 13 -9.08 -6.87 -4.82
CA SER A 13 -8.67 -6.01 -3.71
C SER A 13 -7.22 -6.32 -3.33
N LEU A 14 -6.39 -5.28 -3.24
CA LEU A 14 -4.97 -5.39 -2.91
C LEU A 14 -4.82 -5.98 -1.50
N GLU A 15 -4.66 -7.29 -1.44
CA GLU A 15 -4.44 -8.05 -0.21
C GLU A 15 -2.97 -8.52 -0.17
N PRO A 16 -2.19 -8.14 0.87
CA PRO A 16 -0.84 -8.65 1.04
C PRO A 16 -0.84 -10.19 1.11
N GLY A 17 0.01 -10.83 0.30
CA GLY A 17 0.09 -12.29 0.23
C GLY A 17 -0.93 -12.95 -0.71
N ALA A 18 -1.72 -12.18 -1.47
CA ALA A 18 -2.58 -12.72 -2.52
C ALA A 18 -1.77 -13.42 -3.63
N ASP A 19 -2.37 -14.44 -4.25
CA ASP A 19 -1.78 -15.15 -5.39
C ASP A 19 -1.52 -14.18 -6.56
N LEU A 20 -0.29 -14.24 -7.10
CA LEU A 20 0.18 -13.40 -8.20
C LEU A 20 0.23 -14.16 -9.54
N SER A 21 -0.07 -15.47 -9.55
CA SER A 21 0.09 -16.35 -10.71
C SER A 21 -0.70 -15.90 -11.96
N ARG A 22 -1.76 -15.11 -11.75
CA ARG A 22 -2.67 -14.62 -12.80
C ARG A 22 -2.39 -13.17 -13.22
N LEU A 23 -1.42 -12.50 -12.61
CA LEU A 23 -1.09 -11.12 -12.93
C LEU A 23 -0.02 -11.05 -14.02
N SER A 24 -0.17 -10.07 -14.89
CA SER A 24 0.87 -9.65 -15.82
C SER A 24 2.00 -8.91 -15.09
N GLU A 25 3.15 -8.78 -15.75
CA GLU A 25 4.30 -8.01 -15.24
C GLU A 25 3.93 -6.55 -14.94
N ALA A 26 3.14 -5.92 -15.82
CA ALA A 26 2.67 -4.55 -15.62
C ALA A 26 1.79 -4.40 -14.37
N GLU A 27 0.87 -5.34 -14.15
CA GLU A 27 0.02 -5.35 -12.94
C GLU A 27 0.83 -5.58 -11.66
N ILE A 28 1.90 -6.39 -11.74
CA ILE A 28 2.82 -6.58 -10.62
C ILE A 28 3.58 -5.29 -10.31
N ILE A 29 4.07 -4.57 -11.34
CA ILE A 29 4.75 -3.28 -11.18
C ILE A 29 3.82 -2.25 -10.54
N GLU A 30 2.59 -2.13 -11.03
CA GLU A 30 1.58 -1.22 -10.47
C GLU A 30 1.29 -1.55 -9.00
N ARG A 31 1.12 -2.84 -8.69
CA ARG A 31 0.91 -3.32 -7.32
C ARG A 31 2.09 -3.01 -6.40
N ILE A 32 3.33 -3.18 -6.87
CA ILE A 32 4.54 -2.80 -6.12
C ILE A 32 4.51 -1.31 -5.80
N ALA A 33 4.26 -0.46 -6.80
CA ALA A 33 4.22 0.98 -6.61
C ALA A 33 3.18 1.41 -5.55
N LEU A 34 1.99 0.80 -5.58
CA LEU A 34 0.94 1.05 -4.60
C LEU A 34 1.35 0.65 -3.18
N TYR A 35 1.92 -0.54 -3.00
CA TYR A 35 2.39 -0.97 -1.67
C TYR A 35 3.54 -0.12 -1.15
N THR A 36 4.48 0.28 -2.00
CA THR A 36 5.58 1.18 -1.60
C THR A 36 5.07 2.55 -1.16
N ALA A 37 4.11 3.13 -1.89
CA ALA A 37 3.47 4.38 -1.50
C ALA A 37 2.76 4.27 -0.14
N GLU A 38 2.07 3.14 0.09
CA GLU A 38 1.39 2.90 1.37
C GLU A 38 2.39 2.71 2.52
N ILE A 39 3.50 2.00 2.31
CA ILE A 39 4.58 1.87 3.31
C ILE A 39 5.11 3.26 3.68
N ALA A 40 5.42 4.11 2.69
CA ALA A 40 5.92 5.46 2.95
C ALA A 40 4.92 6.30 3.78
N ARG A 41 3.62 6.17 3.49
CA ARG A 41 2.54 6.83 4.26
C ARG A 41 2.52 6.36 5.72
N LEU A 42 2.63 5.05 5.94
CA LEU A 42 2.64 4.45 7.27
C LEU A 42 3.88 4.87 8.07
N GLU A 43 5.06 4.87 7.45
CA GLU A 43 6.32 5.31 8.07
C GLU A 43 6.25 6.78 8.49
N SER A 44 5.76 7.66 7.61
CA SER A 44 5.56 9.08 7.92
C SER A 44 4.59 9.28 9.09
N THR A 45 3.48 8.54 9.09
CA THR A 45 2.49 8.58 10.19
C THR A 45 3.10 8.11 11.51
N LEU A 46 3.89 7.04 11.48
CA LEU A 46 4.58 6.52 12.66
C LEU A 46 5.62 7.51 13.19
N ALA A 47 6.39 8.15 12.31
CA ALA A 47 7.35 9.17 12.68
C ALA A 47 6.67 10.36 13.38
N ALA A 48 5.56 10.85 12.83
CA ALA A 48 4.78 11.93 13.45
C ALA A 48 4.25 11.55 14.84
N LYS A 49 3.75 10.32 15.00
CA LYS A 49 3.30 9.81 16.31
C LYS A 49 4.44 9.71 17.33
N ARG A 50 5.63 9.26 16.91
CA ARG A 50 6.81 9.18 17.79
C ARG A 50 7.26 10.58 18.21
N ALA A 51 7.38 11.52 17.28
CA ALA A 51 7.76 12.90 17.57
C ALA A 51 6.79 13.55 18.57
N SER A 52 5.48 13.33 18.40
CA SER A 52 4.47 13.82 19.36
C SER A 52 4.65 13.21 20.75
N ARG A 53 4.91 11.90 20.85
CA ARG A 53 5.13 11.22 22.13
C ARG A 53 6.41 11.68 22.82
N ASP A 54 7.49 11.84 22.07
CA ASP A 54 8.79 12.23 22.62
C ASP A 54 8.77 13.70 23.09
N ALA A 55 8.08 14.58 22.35
CA ALA A 55 7.80 15.95 22.79
C ALA A 55 7.00 15.95 24.10
N ALA A 56 5.93 15.17 24.21
CA ALA A 56 5.17 15.05 25.45
C ALA A 56 6.04 14.52 26.61
N ALA A 57 6.83 13.46 26.37
CA ALA A 57 7.73 12.90 27.39
C ALA A 57 8.77 13.91 27.90
N SER A 58 9.22 14.84 27.05
CA SER A 58 10.16 15.90 27.46
C SER A 58 9.50 17.00 28.31
N VAL A 59 8.20 17.26 28.12
CA VAL A 59 7.42 18.26 28.89
C VAL A 59 7.03 17.73 30.27
N PHE A 60 6.87 16.41 30.44
CA PHE A 60 6.48 15.79 31.71
C PHE A 60 7.64 15.30 32.58
N LYS A 61 8.91 15.53 32.21
CA LYS A 61 10.06 15.28 33.09
C LYS A 61 10.26 16.47 34.05
N PHE A 62 9.68 16.38 35.24
CA PHE A 62 10.10 17.09 36.45
C PHE A 62 10.77 16.11 37.41
#